data_AF-A0A0B1P5R1-F1
#
_entry.id   AF-A0A0B1P5R1-F1
#
_cell.length_a   1.000
_cell.length_b   1.000
_cell.length_c   1.000
_cell.angle_alpha   90.00
_cell.angle_beta   90.00
_cell.angle_gamma   90.00
#
_symmetry.space_group_name_H-M   'P 1'
#
loop_
_entity.id
_entity.type
_entity.pdbx_description
1 polymer ?
#
loop_
_entity_poly.entity_id
_entity_poly.type
_entity_poly.pdbx_seq_one_letter_code
_entity_poly.pdbx_strand_id
1 'polypeptide(L)'
;MAYFTTAPRTSFRVFDESGIARKFKKQQPLEFCKRCNGYHPTKNCSRAPSCGNCGSTNHVEERCMAATKCRNCGGPHRSDSRRCLARPTRSGAPTKEQMRTYRQAGEREYQAVLRAKTAEDLAASTQNEILDTTSSEEPEAENNTNNSQAPLVESSTCGAMRL
;
A
#
# COMPACT_ATOMS: atom_id res chain seq x y z
N MET A 1 27.85 1.75 36.01
CA MET A 1 28.32 1.65 34.62
C MET A 1 29.75 1.13 34.66
N ALA A 2 30.06 0.06 33.92
CA ALA A 2 31.43 -0.43 33.80
C ALA A 2 32.17 0.40 32.75
N TYR A 3 33.25 1.06 33.16
CA TYR A 3 34.07 1.90 32.28
C TYR A 3 35.35 1.14 31.93
N PHE A 4 35.59 0.91 30.64
CA PHE A 4 36.83 0.30 30.16
C PHE A 4 37.85 1.41 29.87
N THR A 5 38.94 1.43 30.63
CA THR A 5 40.05 2.40 30.46
C THR A 5 40.93 2.09 29.25
N THR A 6 40.84 0.87 28.71
CA THR A 6 41.58 0.41 27.54
C THR A 6 40.66 -0.35 26.59
N ALA A 7 40.93 -0.27 25.28
CA ALA A 7 40.18 -1.01 24.28
C ALA A 7 40.22 -2.52 24.57
N PRO A 8 39.06 -3.19 24.74
CA PRO A 8 39.02 -4.61 25.03
C PRO A 8 39.61 -5.44 23.88
N ARG A 9 40.30 -6.53 24.23
CA ARG A 9 40.79 -7.53 23.25
C ARG A 9 39.60 -8.13 22.47
N THR A 10 39.87 -8.65 21.27
CA THR A 10 38.86 -9.08 20.28
C THR A 10 37.83 -10.11 20.77
N SER A 11 38.06 -10.72 21.92
CA SER A 11 37.17 -11.62 22.64
C SER A 11 37.19 -11.27 24.13
N PHE A 12 36.22 -10.46 24.58
CA PHE A 12 36.00 -10.18 26.00
C PHE A 12 34.56 -10.51 26.37
N ARG A 13 34.30 -10.84 27.64
CA ARG A 13 32.94 -11.02 28.17
C ARG A 13 32.57 -9.79 28.96
N VAL A 14 31.33 -9.31 28.80
CA VAL A 14 30.82 -8.14 29.55
C VAL A 14 30.45 -8.57 30.98
N PHE A 15 29.94 -9.79 31.12
CA PHE A 15 29.70 -10.52 32.38
C PHE A 15 30.07 -11.98 32.16
N ASP A 16 30.46 -12.72 33.21
CA ASP A 16 30.96 -14.09 33.07
C ASP A 16 29.94 -15.05 32.43
N GLU A 17 28.66 -14.81 32.69
CA GLU A 17 27.53 -15.55 32.09
C GLU A 17 27.17 -15.09 30.67
N SER A 18 27.64 -13.91 30.24
CA SER A 18 27.37 -13.41 28.90
C SER A 18 28.27 -14.10 27.86
N GLY A 19 27.73 -14.26 26.66
CA GLY A 19 28.51 -14.69 25.50
C GLY A 19 29.67 -13.75 25.18
N ILE A 20 30.69 -14.25 24.48
CA ILE A 20 31.86 -13.46 24.07
C ILE A 20 31.40 -12.28 23.19
N ALA A 21 31.72 -11.06 23.61
CA ALA A 21 31.46 -9.86 22.84
C ALA A 21 32.26 -9.90 21.54
N ARG A 22 31.56 -9.73 20.41
CA ARG A 22 32.16 -9.65 19.07
C ARG A 22 32.02 -8.21 18.56
N LYS A 23 33.02 -7.73 17.82
CA LYS A 23 32.88 -6.46 17.08
C LYS A 23 31.68 -6.56 16.14
N PHE A 24 30.74 -5.63 16.28
CA PHE A 24 29.65 -5.48 15.33
C PHE A 24 30.21 -5.07 13.96
N LYS A 25 30.21 -6.01 13.01
CA LYS A 25 30.54 -5.70 11.62
C LYS A 25 29.30 -5.08 10.97
N LYS A 26 29.38 -3.79 10.65
CA LYS A 26 28.37 -3.15 9.80
C LYS A 26 28.37 -3.88 8.46
N GLN A 27 27.22 -4.46 8.10
CA GLN A 27 27.03 -4.96 6.74
C GLN A 27 27.14 -3.77 5.78
N GLN A 28 27.90 -3.94 4.70
CA GLN A 28 27.95 -2.93 3.64
C GLN A 28 26.54 -2.74 3.10
N PRO A 29 26.01 -1.51 3.03
CA PRO A 29 24.70 -1.27 2.44
C PRO A 29 24.70 -1.77 0.99
N LEU A 30 23.79 -2.70 0.66
CA LEU A 30 23.60 -3.08 -0.73
C LEU A 30 23.08 -1.86 -1.50
N GLU A 31 23.78 -1.50 -2.57
CA GLU A 31 23.36 -0.43 -3.45
C GLU A 31 22.09 -0.83 -4.21
N PHE A 32 21.22 0.16 -4.45
CA PHE A 32 20.09 -0.01 -5.35
C PHE A 32 20.56 0.17 -6.80
N CYS A 33 20.42 -0.87 -7.60
CA CYS A 33 20.80 -0.84 -9.01
C CYS A 33 19.72 -0.15 -9.84
N LYS A 34 20.02 1.06 -10.34
CA LYS A 34 19.13 1.83 -11.23
C LYS A 34 18.81 1.14 -12.56
N ARG A 35 19.65 0.19 -13.00
CA ARG A 35 19.42 -0.59 -14.22
C ARG A 35 18.32 -1.63 -14.02
N CYS A 36 18.49 -2.54 -13.06
CA CYS A 36 17.59 -3.68 -12.91
C CYS A 36 16.60 -3.58 -11.72
N ASN A 37 16.65 -2.48 -10.96
CA ASN A 37 15.84 -2.23 -9.77
C ASN A 37 16.04 -3.25 -8.62
N GLY A 38 17.19 -3.93 -8.60
CA GLY A 38 17.57 -4.89 -7.56
C GLY A 38 18.59 -4.32 -6.57
N TYR A 39 18.80 -5.04 -5.47
CA TYR A 39 19.80 -4.70 -4.46
C TYR A 39 21.05 -5.55 -4.61
N HIS A 40 22.11 -4.97 -5.17
CA HIS A 40 23.43 -5.60 -5.34
C HIS A 40 24.46 -4.52 -5.77
N PRO A 41 25.77 -4.80 -5.70
CA PRO A 41 26.79 -3.89 -6.22
C PRO A 41 26.51 -3.53 -7.68
N THR A 42 26.48 -2.22 -7.99
CA THR A 42 25.99 -1.72 -9.28
C THR A 42 26.98 -1.90 -10.43
N LYS A 43 28.28 -1.85 -10.12
CA LYS A 43 29.38 -1.82 -11.10
C LYS A 43 29.34 -2.94 -12.15
N ASN A 44 28.88 -4.14 -11.78
CA ASN A 44 28.93 -5.33 -12.64
C ASN A 44 27.52 -5.91 -12.92
N CYS A 45 26.49 -5.06 -12.97
CA CYS A 45 25.13 -5.54 -13.24
C CYS A 45 24.96 -6.00 -14.70
N SER A 46 24.85 -7.32 -14.90
CA SER A 46 24.54 -7.94 -16.20
C SER A 46 23.03 -8.05 -16.50
N ARG A 47 22.16 -7.72 -15.54
CA ARG A 47 20.71 -7.82 -15.71
C ARG A 47 20.21 -6.76 -16.70
N ALA A 48 19.18 -7.12 -17.47
CA ALA A 48 18.51 -6.21 -18.38
C ALA A 48 17.91 -5.00 -17.63
N PRO A 49 17.87 -3.81 -18.27
CA PRO A 49 17.14 -2.67 -17.74
C PRO A 49 15.68 -3.03 -17.47
N SER A 50 15.14 -2.64 -16.32
CA SER A 50 13.74 -2.85 -15.98
C SER A 50 13.05 -1.53 -15.61
N CYS A 51 11.76 -1.45 -15.86
CA CYS A 51 10.92 -0.33 -15.50
C CYS A 51 10.83 -0.19 -13.97
N GLY A 52 11.10 1.00 -13.43
CA GLY A 52 10.97 1.27 -11.99
C GLY A 52 9.53 1.17 -11.47
N ASN A 53 8.55 1.43 -12.35
CA ASN A 53 7.13 1.44 -12.06
C ASN A 53 6.48 0.03 -12.03
N CYS A 54 6.74 -0.82 -13.02
CA CYS A 54 6.08 -2.13 -13.16
C CYS A 54 7.05 -3.33 -13.17
N GLY A 55 8.37 -3.08 -13.23
CA GLY A 55 9.38 -4.13 -13.24
C GLY A 55 9.57 -4.86 -14.58
N SER A 56 8.83 -4.49 -15.62
CA SER A 56 8.96 -5.06 -16.97
C SER A 56 10.27 -4.63 -17.65
N THR A 57 10.82 -5.51 -18.48
CA THR A 57 12.00 -5.22 -19.32
C THR A 57 11.62 -4.83 -20.75
N ASN A 58 10.33 -4.81 -21.08
CA ASN A 58 9.83 -4.70 -22.46
C ASN A 58 9.64 -3.25 -22.92
N HIS A 59 9.77 -2.26 -22.02
CA HIS A 59 9.57 -0.86 -22.34
C HIS A 59 10.46 0.04 -21.47
N VAL A 60 10.62 1.29 -21.93
CA VAL A 60 11.22 2.38 -21.15
C VAL A 60 10.18 2.93 -20.18
N GLU A 61 10.63 3.39 -19.00
CA GLU A 61 9.75 3.84 -17.91
C GLU A 61 8.74 4.92 -18.33
N GLU A 62 9.10 5.82 -19.24
CA GLU A 62 8.22 6.89 -19.75
C GLU A 62 6.98 6.38 -20.51
N ARG A 63 7.05 5.17 -21.11
CA ARG A 63 5.93 4.56 -21.83
C ARG A 63 5.13 3.60 -20.93
N CYS A 64 5.40 3.56 -19.63
CA CYS A 64 4.75 2.63 -18.74
C CYS A 64 3.32 3.08 -18.41
N MET A 65 2.33 2.35 -18.94
CA MET A 65 0.91 2.53 -18.62
C MET A 65 0.41 1.57 -17.52
N ALA A 66 1.28 0.69 -17.02
CA ALA A 66 0.90 -0.29 -16.01
C ALA A 66 0.72 0.37 -14.64
N ALA A 67 -0.22 -0.17 -13.86
CA ALA A 67 -0.34 0.19 -12.45
C ALA A 67 0.98 -0.08 -11.71
N THR A 68 1.33 0.83 -10.79
CA THR A 68 2.58 0.77 -10.05
C THR A 68 2.66 -0.51 -9.21
N LYS A 69 3.67 -1.33 -9.50
CA LYS A 69 3.93 -2.59 -8.79
C LYS A 69 5.41 -2.76 -8.54
N CYS A 70 5.79 -2.89 -7.27
CA CYS A 70 7.18 -3.04 -6.87
C CYS A 70 7.76 -4.36 -7.38
N ARG A 71 8.91 -4.33 -8.06
CA ARG A 71 9.59 -5.53 -8.58
C ARG A 71 10.04 -6.50 -7.47
N ASN A 72 10.35 -5.95 -6.29
CA ASN A 72 11.01 -6.68 -5.20
C ASN A 72 10.02 -7.33 -4.22
N CYS A 73 9.00 -6.57 -3.78
CA CYS A 73 7.98 -7.04 -2.83
C CYS A 73 6.57 -7.18 -3.41
N GLY A 74 6.30 -6.74 -4.65
CA GLY A 74 4.96 -6.82 -5.26
C GLY A 74 3.95 -5.79 -4.77
N GLY A 75 4.32 -4.90 -3.83
CA GLY A 75 3.44 -3.87 -3.29
C GLY A 75 3.13 -2.71 -4.25
N PRO A 76 2.09 -1.90 -3.96
CA PRO A 76 1.62 -0.80 -4.81
C PRO A 76 2.50 0.45 -4.69
N HIS A 77 3.78 0.34 -5.03
CA HIS A 77 4.74 1.44 -5.03
C HIS A 77 5.93 1.15 -5.96
N ARG A 78 6.70 2.18 -6.34
CA ARG A 78 7.90 2.02 -7.18
C ARG A 78 9.00 1.22 -6.48
N SER A 79 9.89 0.62 -7.25
CA SER A 79 10.93 -0.29 -6.75
C SER A 79 12.01 0.39 -5.91
N ASP A 80 12.25 1.68 -6.13
CA ASP A 80 13.17 2.55 -5.39
C ASP A 80 12.56 3.14 -4.10
N SER A 81 11.27 2.91 -3.85
CA SER A 81 10.55 3.45 -2.71
C SER A 81 11.10 2.97 -1.37
N ARG A 82 11.15 3.89 -0.40
CA ARG A 82 11.50 3.58 0.99
C ARG A 82 10.46 2.72 1.70
N ARG A 83 9.24 2.61 1.14
CA ARG A 83 8.16 1.75 1.64
C ARG A 83 8.40 0.26 1.35
N CYS A 84 9.36 -0.06 0.48
CA CYS A 84 9.66 -1.43 0.11
C CYS A 84 10.25 -2.23 1.28
N LEU A 85 9.52 -3.21 1.80
CA LEU A 85 10.01 -4.11 2.86
C LEU A 85 11.17 -5.00 2.39
N ALA A 86 11.30 -5.23 1.08
CA ALA A 86 12.43 -5.94 0.51
C ALA A 86 13.73 -5.12 0.47
N ARG A 87 13.68 -3.84 0.89
CA ARG A 87 14.85 -2.96 0.96
C ARG A 87 15.79 -3.42 2.08
N PRO A 88 17.07 -3.70 1.78
CA PRO A 88 18.07 -3.99 2.80
C PRO A 88 18.16 -2.88 3.85
N THR A 89 18.24 -3.30 5.11
CA THR A 89 18.33 -2.39 6.26
C THR A 89 19.73 -2.44 6.86
N ARG A 90 19.96 -1.72 7.97
CA ARG A 90 21.21 -1.82 8.74
C ARG A 90 21.49 -3.24 9.26
N SER A 91 20.47 -4.07 9.40
CA SER A 91 20.59 -5.47 9.82
C SER A 91 20.97 -6.42 8.68
N GLY A 92 21.01 -5.92 7.44
CA GLY A 92 21.33 -6.69 6.24
C GLY A 92 20.15 -6.82 5.27
N ALA A 93 20.34 -7.70 4.28
CA ALA A 93 19.31 -8.06 3.31
C ALA A 93 18.26 -9.00 3.94
N PRO A 94 17.00 -8.92 3.52
CA PRO A 94 15.96 -9.84 3.99
C PRO A 94 16.29 -11.31 3.68
N THR A 95 15.90 -12.22 4.58
CA THR A 95 16.02 -13.66 4.34
C THR A 95 15.04 -14.15 3.28
N LYS A 96 15.21 -15.39 2.81
CA LYS A 96 14.31 -16.00 1.82
C LYS A 96 12.88 -16.12 2.35
N GLU A 97 12.73 -16.44 3.63
CA GLU A 97 11.46 -16.56 4.34
C GLU A 97 10.79 -15.19 4.46
N GLN A 98 11.54 -14.17 4.90
CA GLN A 98 11.04 -12.79 4.97
C GLN A 98 10.58 -12.30 3.59
N MET A 99 11.36 -12.58 2.54
CA MET A 99 10.99 -12.24 1.16
C MET A 99 9.70 -12.90 0.70
N ARG A 100 9.40 -14.13 1.13
CA ARG A 100 8.13 -14.79 0.84
C ARG A 100 6.97 -14.04 1.50
N THR A 101 7.10 -13.73 2.79
CA THR A 101 6.08 -12.97 3.54
C THR A 101 5.85 -11.59 2.94
N TYR A 102 6.91 -10.86 2.58
CA TYR A 102 6.80 -9.54 1.97
C TYR A 102 6.13 -9.58 0.60
N ARG A 103 6.40 -10.60 -0.21
CA ARG A 103 5.72 -10.79 -1.50
C ARG A 103 4.25 -11.09 -1.34
N GLN A 104 3.90 -11.92 -0.36
CA GLN A 104 2.50 -12.24 -0.07
C GLN A 104 1.74 -11.00 0.43
N ALA A 105 2.32 -10.23 1.34
CA ALA A 105 1.73 -8.99 1.85
C ALA A 105 1.62 -7.94 0.75
N GLY A 106 2.70 -7.70 -0.01
CA GLY A 106 2.71 -6.73 -1.10
C GLY A 106 1.71 -7.07 -2.20
N GLU A 107 1.59 -8.34 -2.61
CA GLU A 107 0.57 -8.75 -3.57
C GLU A 107 -0.84 -8.47 -3.05
N ARG A 108 -1.12 -8.77 -1.78
CA ARG A 108 -2.43 -8.50 -1.16
C ARG A 108 -2.75 -7.00 -1.17
N GLU A 109 -1.79 -6.15 -0.80
CA GLU A 109 -1.95 -4.69 -0.84
C GLU A 109 -2.17 -4.18 -2.26
N TYR A 110 -1.40 -4.68 -3.23
CA TYR A 110 -1.55 -4.31 -4.63
C TYR A 110 -2.94 -4.66 -5.16
N GLN A 111 -3.43 -5.87 -4.88
CA GLN A 111 -4.77 -6.30 -5.26
C GLN A 111 -5.88 -5.47 -4.59
N ALA A 112 -5.71 -5.08 -3.32
CA ALA A 112 -6.65 -4.21 -2.64
C ALA A 112 -6.73 -2.82 -3.30
N VAL A 113 -5.59 -2.24 -3.67
CA VAL A 113 -5.54 -0.97 -4.40
C VAL A 113 -6.20 -1.07 -5.77
N LEU A 114 -5.98 -2.17 -6.51
CA LEU A 114 -6.66 -2.38 -7.79
C LEU A 114 -8.18 -2.46 -7.61
N ARG A 115 -8.67 -3.19 -6.61
CA ARG A 115 -10.11 -3.27 -6.33
C ARG A 115 -10.72 -1.93 -5.93
N ALA A 116 -10.00 -1.14 -5.13
CA ALA A 116 -10.44 0.20 -4.75
C ALA A 116 -10.57 1.08 -5.99
N LYS A 117 -9.57 1.10 -6.88
CA LYS A 117 -9.64 1.85 -8.14
C LYS A 117 -10.80 1.42 -9.02
N THR A 118 -11.02 0.11 -9.18
CA THR A 118 -12.17 -0.36 -9.97
C THR A 118 -13.50 0.07 -9.37
N ALA A 119 -13.63 0.10 -8.03
CA ALA A 119 -14.84 0.59 -7.37
C ALA A 119 -15.02 2.11 -7.52
N GLU A 120 -13.92 2.88 -7.44
CA GLU A 120 -13.91 4.32 -7.70
C GLU A 120 -14.34 4.64 -9.14
N ASP A 121 -13.80 3.92 -10.13
CA ASP A 121 -14.13 4.11 -11.54
C ASP A 121 -15.61 3.78 -11.83
N LEU A 122 -16.15 2.72 -11.20
CA LEU A 122 -17.57 2.38 -11.28
C LEU A 122 -18.45 3.46 -10.63
N ALA A 123 -18.08 3.94 -9.43
CA ALA A 123 -18.83 4.98 -8.74
C ALA A 123 -18.83 6.30 -9.52
N ALA A 124 -17.70 6.69 -10.11
CA ALA A 124 -17.59 7.87 -10.96
C ALA A 124 -18.46 7.76 -12.22
N SER A 125 -18.53 6.56 -12.82
CA SER A 125 -19.38 6.31 -14.00
C SER A 125 -20.87 6.47 -13.66
N THR A 126 -21.33 5.91 -12.54
CA THR A 126 -22.73 6.04 -12.09
C THR A 126 -23.10 7.49 -11.74
N GLN A 127 -22.19 8.29 -11.19
CA GLN A 127 -22.45 9.71 -10.92
C GLN A 127 -22.64 10.52 -12.21
N ASN A 128 -21.87 10.24 -13.25
CA ASN A 128 -22.05 10.88 -14.55
C ASN A 128 -23.40 10.52 -15.19
N GLU A 129 -23.82 9.25 -15.10
CA GLU A 129 -25.14 8.81 -15.60
C GLU A 129 -26.30 9.51 -14.86
N ILE A 130 -26.20 9.70 -13.53
CA ILE A 130 -27.25 10.40 -12.74
C ILE A 130 -27.33 11.89 -13.08
N LEU A 131 -26.20 12.55 -13.36
CA LEU A 131 -26.13 13.97 -13.73
C LEU A 131 -26.68 14.24 -15.13
N ASP A 132 -26.39 13.37 -16.11
CA ASP A 132 -26.95 13.49 -17.47
C ASP A 132 -28.47 13.30 -17.48
N THR A 133 -28.99 12.45 -16.59
CA THR A 133 -30.44 12.22 -16.47
C THR A 133 -31.17 13.40 -15.80
N THR A 134 -30.52 14.11 -14.87
CA THR A 134 -31.12 15.26 -14.17
C THR A 134 -31.01 16.59 -14.92
N SER A 135 -30.12 16.71 -15.91
CA SER A 135 -30.05 17.90 -16.78
C SER A 135 -31.14 17.97 -17.88
N SER A 136 -31.94 16.90 -18.04
CA SER A 136 -33.02 16.85 -19.05
C SER A 136 -34.42 17.09 -18.49
N GLU A 137 -34.57 17.24 -17.18
CA GLU A 137 -35.86 17.54 -16.53
C GLU A 137 -35.82 18.95 -15.92
N GLU A 138 -36.06 19.96 -16.75
CA GLU A 138 -36.56 21.27 -16.29
C GLU A 138 -37.98 21.05 -15.73
N PRO A 139 -38.31 21.46 -14.48
CA PRO A 139 -39.67 21.33 -13.99
C PRO A 139 -40.54 22.44 -14.59
N GLU A 140 -41.39 22.09 -15.56
CA GLU A 140 -42.50 22.95 -15.95
C GLU A 140 -43.45 23.11 -14.74
N ALA A 141 -43.49 24.33 -14.22
CA ALA A 141 -44.43 24.73 -13.20
C ALA A 141 -45.83 24.85 -13.81
N GLU A 142 -46.70 23.87 -13.56
CA GLU A 142 -48.14 24.05 -13.78
C GLU A 142 -48.93 23.96 -12.47
N ASN A 143 -49.48 25.13 -12.16
CA ASN A 143 -50.35 25.51 -11.07
C ASN A 143 -51.78 24.96 -11.28
N ASN A 144 -52.40 24.36 -10.26
CA ASN A 144 -53.84 24.56 -10.00
C ASN A 144 -54.32 24.04 -8.62
N THR A 145 -54.27 24.95 -7.65
CA THR A 145 -55.32 25.40 -6.71
C THR A 145 -56.62 24.58 -6.51
N ASN A 146 -56.81 24.15 -5.25
CA ASN A 146 -58.01 24.07 -4.38
C ASN A 146 -59.20 23.15 -4.71
N ASN A 147 -59.52 22.26 -3.75
CA ASN A 147 -60.80 22.33 -3.05
C ASN A 147 -60.73 21.72 -1.64
N SER A 148 -61.29 22.43 -0.67
CA SER A 148 -61.35 22.11 0.76
C SER A 148 -62.66 21.40 1.11
N GLN A 149 -62.66 20.48 2.08
CA GLN A 149 -63.59 20.49 3.23
C GLN A 149 -63.18 19.42 4.27
N ALA A 150 -63.07 19.83 5.54
CA ALA A 150 -62.87 19.01 6.75
C ALA A 150 -64.15 19.04 7.61
N PRO A 151 -64.22 18.55 8.88
CA PRO A 151 -63.51 17.48 9.62
C PRO A 151 -64.51 16.52 10.35
N LEU A 152 -64.05 15.45 11.04
CA LEU A 152 -64.54 15.09 12.40
C LEU A 152 -63.64 14.05 13.09
N VAL A 153 -63.52 14.24 14.40
CA VAL A 153 -62.69 13.63 15.43
C VAL A 153 -63.27 12.27 15.87
N GLU A 154 -62.44 11.29 16.24
CA GLU A 154 -62.41 10.72 17.60
C GLU A 154 -61.41 9.56 17.78
N SER A 155 -60.83 9.58 18.98
CA SER A 155 -59.80 8.78 19.62
C SER A 155 -60.14 7.30 19.84
N SER A 156 -59.14 6.42 19.95
CA SER A 156 -59.07 5.43 21.05
C SER A 156 -57.70 4.75 21.18
N THR A 157 -57.29 4.61 22.43
CA THR A 157 -56.07 4.00 23.01
C THR A 157 -56.07 2.47 23.11
N CYS A 158 -54.89 1.91 23.43
CA CYS A 158 -54.61 0.59 24.05
C CYS A 158 -54.56 -0.60 23.06
N GLY A 159 -53.64 -1.57 23.09
CA GLY A 159 -52.54 -1.94 23.99
C GLY A 159 -52.11 -3.40 23.70
N ALA A 160 -51.10 -3.87 24.45
CA ALA A 160 -50.58 -5.25 24.60
C ALA A 160 -49.75 -5.85 23.42
N MET A 161 -48.47 -6.25 23.57
CA MET A 161 -47.79 -7.24 24.44
C MET A 161 -48.21 -8.71 24.25
N ARG A 162 -47.19 -9.55 23.97
CA ARG A 162 -47.09 -11.03 23.97
C ARG A 162 -47.55 -11.72 22.67
N LEU A 163 -46.87 -12.76 22.16
CA LEU A 163 -46.01 -13.80 22.76
C LEU A 163 -44.63 -13.89 22.10
#